data_AF-D8PA59-F1
#
_entry.id   AF-D8PA59-F1
#
_cell.length_a   1.000
_cell.length_b   1.000
_cell.length_c   1.000
_cell.angle_alpha   90.00
_cell.angle_beta   90.00
_cell.angle_gamma   90.00
#
_symmetry.space_group_name_H-M   'P 1'
#
loop_
_entity.id
_entity.type
_entity.pdbx_description
1 polymer ?
#
loop_
_entity_poly.entity_id
_entity_poly.type
_entity_poly.pdbx_seq_one_letter_code
_entity_poly.pdbx_strand_id
1 'polypeptide(L)'
;MTVAGAYIGKCREDEARLSDIARGNKRKDGGMRSYKIMGALLVLWVGFGTQVFAGQMEPSEFAQGVEYTLLMSKNDKVCKHMLTMFNQDLVKFGTEKYDEHDEFRLIGWKKETVTRMDGDREVMDLVEVAQFDIDNDGKMNLVFRRTGPVSGYDRDTLYIFPSLGPSEKRWTLMEITHSPGRISHDGYFLLSQSRAGNKKSSTIPSMASISRLEPFVLEGTVYVALRPLYELASGTDPVTEFSKVLVITKYRGGKYGGGPDPDEKESGKRDDVCYLKVRTEPFSGGQ
;
A
#
# COMPACT_ATOMS: atom_id res chain seq x y z
N MET A 1 35.92 -22.86 28.10
CA MET A 1 35.30 -24.09 27.58
C MET A 1 33.87 -24.15 28.11
N THR A 2 32.86 -24.06 27.25
CA THR A 2 31.63 -24.87 27.23
C THR A 2 30.72 -24.27 26.16
N VAL A 3 30.29 -25.14 25.23
CA VAL A 3 29.48 -24.88 24.05
C VAL A 3 28.02 -25.17 24.40
N ALA A 4 27.10 -24.34 23.90
CA ALA A 4 25.67 -24.68 23.75
C ALA A 4 25.12 -23.77 22.64
N GLY A 5 24.39 -24.23 21.63
CA GLY A 5 23.72 -25.51 21.40
C GLY A 5 22.45 -25.19 20.61
N ALA A 6 22.50 -25.37 19.29
CA ALA A 6 21.41 -25.08 18.35
C ALA A 6 20.26 -26.09 18.50
N TYR A 7 19.02 -25.62 18.31
CA TYR A 7 17.86 -26.49 18.08
C TYR A 7 17.23 -26.17 16.72
N ILE A 8 17.25 -27.19 15.87
CA ILE A 8 16.66 -27.29 14.54
C ILE A 8 15.35 -28.07 14.70
N GLY A 9 14.22 -27.47 14.32
CA GLY A 9 12.92 -28.14 14.24
C GLY A 9 12.55 -28.40 12.79
N LYS A 10 12.53 -29.68 12.41
CA LYS A 10 12.29 -30.22 11.06
C LYS A 10 10.79 -30.51 10.90
N CYS A 11 10.11 -29.89 9.94
CA CYS A 11 8.75 -30.29 9.54
C CYS A 11 8.83 -31.43 8.52
N ARG A 12 8.06 -32.49 8.74
CA ARG A 12 7.95 -33.65 7.87
C ARG A 12 6.48 -33.97 7.63
N GLU A 13 6.15 -34.07 6.35
CA GLU A 13 5.16 -34.90 5.64
C GLU A 13 3.80 -35.16 6.30
N ASP A 14 2.72 -34.83 5.58
CA ASP A 14 1.64 -35.78 5.28
C ASP A 14 0.76 -35.24 4.13
N GLU A 15 1.12 -35.62 2.91
CA GLU A 15 0.24 -35.63 1.73
C GLU A 15 -0.49 -36.97 1.69
N ALA A 16 -1.83 -36.97 1.80
CA ALA A 16 -2.64 -38.04 1.22
C ALA A 16 -4.13 -37.66 1.11
N ARG A 17 -4.67 -37.89 -0.09
CA ARG A 17 -6.08 -38.18 -0.42
C ARG A 17 -7.09 -37.05 -0.46
N LEU A 18 -7.25 -36.45 -1.64
CA LEU A 18 -8.58 -36.07 -2.17
C LEU A 18 -8.62 -36.24 -3.69
N SER A 19 -8.82 -37.48 -4.14
CA SER A 19 -9.42 -37.78 -5.44
C SER A 19 -10.80 -38.36 -5.16
N ASP A 20 -11.86 -37.61 -5.47
CA ASP A 20 -13.08 -38.15 -6.11
C ASP A 20 -14.21 -37.10 -6.10
N ILE A 21 -15.04 -37.17 -7.14
CA ILE A 21 -16.30 -36.46 -7.39
C ILE A 21 -16.18 -35.24 -8.33
N ALA A 22 -15.81 -35.56 -9.57
CA ALA A 22 -16.34 -34.90 -10.76
C ALA A 22 -17.43 -35.79 -11.37
N ARG A 23 -18.70 -35.37 -11.33
CA ARG A 23 -19.74 -35.80 -12.30
C ARG A 23 -21.04 -35.03 -12.07
N GLY A 24 -21.50 -34.30 -13.08
CA GLY A 24 -22.84 -33.70 -13.04
C GLY A 24 -23.13 -32.64 -14.10
N ASN A 25 -22.77 -32.85 -15.36
CA ASN A 25 -23.20 -31.98 -16.46
C ASN A 25 -24.43 -32.59 -17.15
N LYS A 26 -25.57 -31.89 -17.19
CA LYS A 26 -26.68 -32.19 -18.11
C LYS A 26 -27.38 -30.92 -18.59
N ARG A 27 -27.41 -30.80 -19.91
CA ARG A 27 -28.09 -29.82 -20.79
C ARG A 27 -29.55 -29.57 -20.43
N LYS A 28 -30.07 -28.42 -20.86
CA LYS A 28 -31.28 -28.36 -21.68
C LYS A 28 -31.34 -27.10 -22.56
N ASP A 29 -31.56 -27.36 -23.84
CA ASP A 29 -31.89 -26.42 -24.91
C ASP A 29 -33.22 -25.70 -24.69
N GLY A 30 -33.41 -24.57 -25.37
CA GLY A 30 -34.75 -24.20 -25.82
C GLY A 30 -35.01 -22.71 -26.03
N GLY A 31 -35.31 -22.34 -27.28
CA GLY A 31 -36.45 -21.46 -27.54
C GLY A 31 -36.15 -20.02 -27.93
N MET A 32 -35.86 -19.82 -29.21
CA MET A 32 -35.96 -18.54 -29.92
C MET A 32 -37.44 -18.19 -30.14
N ARG A 33 -37.90 -17.03 -29.67
CA ARG A 33 -39.14 -16.39 -30.16
C ARG A 33 -38.97 -14.88 -30.32
N SER A 34 -39.15 -14.48 -31.57
CA SER A 34 -39.27 -13.11 -32.06
C SER A 34 -40.63 -12.53 -31.67
N TYR A 35 -40.65 -11.29 -31.17
CA TYR A 35 -41.83 -10.43 -31.20
C TYR A 35 -41.41 -8.98 -31.51
N LYS A 36 -41.84 -8.50 -32.67
CA LYS A 36 -41.96 -7.08 -32.99
C LYS A 36 -43.22 -6.56 -32.27
N ILE A 37 -43.09 -5.54 -31.42
CA ILE A 37 -44.21 -4.69 -31.01
C ILE A 37 -43.79 -3.23 -31.16
N MET A 38 -44.70 -2.49 -31.79
CA MET A 38 -44.62 -1.10 -32.16
C MET A 38 -44.51 -0.15 -30.97
N GLY A 39 -43.78 0.94 -31.17
CA GLY A 39 -44.39 2.26 -31.28
C GLY A 39 -44.98 2.89 -30.02
N ALA A 40 -44.22 3.87 -29.51
CA ALA A 40 -44.66 5.06 -28.79
C ALA A 40 -45.23 4.87 -27.37
N LEU A 41 -44.40 5.20 -26.38
CA LEU A 41 -44.86 5.99 -25.24
C LEU A 41 -43.78 6.98 -24.82
N LEU A 42 -44.13 8.26 -24.91
CA LEU A 42 -43.38 9.41 -24.45
C LEU A 42 -43.53 9.47 -22.93
N VAL A 43 -42.44 9.27 -22.19
CA VAL A 43 -42.37 9.61 -20.76
C VAL A 43 -41.16 10.51 -20.58
N LEU A 44 -41.45 11.78 -20.29
CA LEU A 44 -40.51 12.73 -19.71
C LEU A 44 -39.94 12.14 -18.41
N TRP A 45 -38.72 11.63 -18.47
CA TRP A 45 -37.89 11.46 -17.28
C TRP A 45 -36.96 12.66 -17.19
N VAL A 46 -37.43 13.70 -16.51
CA VAL A 46 -36.53 14.62 -15.80
C VAL A 46 -36.04 13.84 -14.59
N GLY A 47 -35.12 12.89 -14.85
CA GLY A 47 -34.34 12.28 -13.80
C GLY A 47 -33.40 13.34 -13.28
N PHE A 48 -33.84 14.05 -12.23
CA PHE A 48 -32.94 14.60 -11.24
C PHE A 48 -31.95 13.48 -10.90
N GLY A 49 -30.75 13.57 -11.49
CA GLY A 49 -29.61 12.83 -11.01
C GLY A 49 -29.35 13.36 -9.61
N THR A 50 -29.98 12.76 -8.61
CA THR A 50 -29.40 12.70 -7.29
C THR A 50 -28.12 11.89 -7.47
N GLN A 51 -27.05 12.59 -7.88
CA GLN A 51 -25.73 12.21 -7.42
C GLN A 51 -25.89 12.09 -5.92
N VAL A 52 -25.93 10.84 -5.44
CA VAL A 52 -25.59 10.53 -4.07
C VAL A 52 -24.13 10.95 -3.97
N PHE A 53 -23.92 12.25 -3.75
CA PHE A 53 -22.75 12.72 -3.06
C PHE A 53 -22.86 12.04 -1.70
N ALA A 54 -22.24 10.87 -1.57
CA ALA A 54 -21.77 10.44 -0.27
C ALA A 54 -20.93 11.64 0.20
N GLY A 55 -21.51 12.45 1.09
CA GLY A 55 -20.91 13.70 1.53
C GLY A 55 -19.51 13.37 2.00
N GLN A 56 -18.51 13.81 1.24
CA GLN A 56 -17.15 13.82 1.75
C GLN A 56 -17.21 14.76 2.94
N MET A 57 -17.08 14.20 4.14
CA MET A 57 -16.88 14.96 5.36
C MET A 57 -15.73 15.93 5.11
N GLU A 58 -15.88 17.17 5.57
CA GLU A 58 -14.77 18.11 5.51
C GLU A 58 -13.60 17.54 6.35
N PRO A 59 -12.34 17.60 5.88
CA PRO A 59 -11.20 17.00 6.58
C PRO A 59 -11.06 17.41 8.05
N SER A 60 -11.53 18.62 8.40
CA SER A 60 -11.54 19.14 9.78
C SER A 60 -12.60 18.48 10.67
N GLU A 61 -13.71 18.01 10.11
CA GLU A 61 -14.74 17.26 10.85
C GLU A 61 -14.28 15.83 11.12
N PHE A 62 -13.52 15.24 10.19
CA PHE A 62 -12.91 13.92 10.35
C PHE A 62 -11.82 13.91 11.42
N ALA A 63 -11.03 14.99 11.56
CA ALA A 63 -9.96 15.08 12.55
C ALA A 63 -10.45 14.93 14.00
N GLN A 64 -11.74 15.18 14.26
CA GLN A 64 -12.29 15.10 15.60
C GLN A 64 -12.35 13.65 16.09
N GLY A 65 -11.50 13.32 17.07
CA GLY A 65 -11.43 11.98 17.66
C GLY A 65 -10.52 11.00 16.91
N VAL A 66 -9.70 11.48 15.97
CA VAL A 66 -8.69 10.67 15.28
C VAL A 66 -7.29 11.03 15.81
N GLU A 67 -6.61 10.06 16.41
CA GLU A 67 -5.24 10.21 16.90
C GLU A 67 -4.39 8.99 16.56
N TYR A 68 -3.14 9.20 16.16
CA TYR A 68 -2.15 8.15 16.20
C TYR A 68 -1.77 7.83 17.65
N THR A 69 -1.55 6.54 17.88
CA THR A 69 -1.02 5.98 19.12
C THR A 69 0.17 5.09 18.80
N LEU A 70 1.18 5.09 19.67
CA LEU A 70 2.36 4.25 19.53
C LEU A 70 2.09 2.85 20.07
N LEU A 71 2.16 1.83 19.22
CA LEU A 71 2.02 0.43 19.62
C LEU A 71 3.35 -0.18 20.05
N MET A 72 4.39 0.06 19.26
CA MET A 72 5.73 -0.45 19.53
C MET A 72 6.79 0.55 19.05
N SER A 73 7.83 0.70 19.86
CA SER A 73 9.01 1.51 19.57
C SER A 73 10.27 0.70 19.81
N LYS A 74 11.14 0.65 18.81
CA LYS A 74 12.55 0.24 18.96
C LYS A 74 13.50 1.43 18.99
N ASN A 75 13.01 2.63 18.66
CA ASN A 75 13.76 3.88 18.73
C ASN A 75 12.83 5.01 19.16
N ASP A 76 12.80 5.27 20.46
CA ASP A 76 11.89 6.24 21.07
C ASP A 76 11.99 7.64 20.48
N LYS A 77 13.20 8.05 20.12
CA LYS A 77 13.43 9.40 19.59
C LYS A 77 12.71 9.60 18.27
N VAL A 78 12.90 8.66 17.34
CA VAL A 78 12.23 8.66 16.03
C VAL A 78 10.73 8.46 16.23
N CYS A 79 10.32 7.44 17.00
CA CYS A 79 8.90 7.09 17.10
C CYS A 79 8.06 8.17 17.79
N LYS A 80 8.58 8.81 18.85
CA LYS A 80 7.88 9.92 19.51
C LYS A 80 7.84 11.15 18.62
N HIS A 81 8.92 11.47 17.92
CA HIS A 81 8.95 12.59 16.97
C HIS A 81 7.90 12.41 15.87
N MET A 82 7.88 11.25 15.19
CA MET A 82 6.92 10.96 14.12
C MET A 82 5.48 10.93 14.64
N LEU A 83 5.24 10.35 15.84
CA LEU A 83 3.92 10.35 16.47
C LEU A 83 3.41 11.78 16.72
N THR A 84 4.25 12.64 17.31
CA THR A 84 3.89 14.02 17.60
C THR A 84 3.56 14.78 16.30
N MET A 85 4.41 14.63 15.30
CA MET A 85 4.26 15.28 13.99
C MET A 85 2.97 14.85 13.29
N PHE A 86 2.68 13.55 13.19
CA PHE A 86 1.44 13.08 12.55
C PHE A 86 0.18 13.53 13.30
N ASN A 87 0.20 13.53 14.63
CA ASN A 87 -0.93 14.03 15.41
C ASN A 87 -1.14 15.54 15.24
N GLN A 88 -0.05 16.32 15.12
CA GLN A 88 -0.14 17.75 14.82
C GLN A 88 -0.76 18.00 13.45
N ASP A 89 -0.38 17.21 12.44
CA ASP A 89 -0.95 17.31 11.10
C ASP A 89 -2.43 16.96 11.05
N LEU A 90 -2.82 15.87 11.71
CA LEU A 90 -4.24 15.49 11.81
C LEU A 90 -5.06 16.61 12.44
N VAL A 91 -4.58 17.21 13.54
CA VAL A 91 -5.28 18.32 14.20
C VAL A 91 -5.35 19.56 13.31
N LYS A 92 -4.27 19.90 12.61
CA LYS A 92 -4.15 21.15 11.83
C LYS A 92 -4.81 21.06 10.46
N PHE A 93 -4.72 19.91 9.79
CA PHE A 93 -5.06 19.74 8.38
C PHE A 93 -6.07 18.62 8.12
N GLY A 94 -6.39 17.79 9.12
CA GLY A 94 -7.21 16.58 8.97
C GLY A 94 -6.51 15.43 8.23
N THR A 95 -5.24 15.63 7.84
CA THR A 95 -4.42 14.66 7.13
C THR A 95 -2.95 15.06 7.27
N GLU A 96 -2.07 14.10 7.10
CA GLU A 96 -0.62 14.20 7.10
C GLU A 96 -0.15 15.07 5.94
N LYS A 97 0.73 16.00 6.26
CA LYS A 97 1.32 16.95 5.31
C LYS A 97 2.83 16.82 5.36
N TYR A 98 3.33 15.74 4.74
CA TYR A 98 4.76 15.46 4.66
C TYR A 98 5.57 16.65 4.12
N ASP A 99 5.01 17.39 3.16
CA ASP A 99 5.61 18.57 2.55
C ASP A 99 5.74 19.79 3.47
N GLU A 100 5.07 19.79 4.64
CA GLU A 100 5.18 20.84 5.66
C GLU A 100 6.33 20.60 6.65
N HIS A 101 6.94 19.41 6.65
CA HIS A 101 7.98 19.01 7.60
C HIS A 101 9.36 18.95 6.96
N ASP A 102 10.35 19.52 7.63
CA ASP A 102 11.72 19.64 7.10
C ASP A 102 12.34 18.26 6.82
N GLU A 103 12.05 17.26 7.65
CA GLU A 103 12.56 15.88 7.54
C GLU A 103 12.26 15.25 6.17
N PHE A 104 11.10 15.53 5.58
CA PHE A 104 10.70 15.00 4.27
C PHE A 104 11.20 15.89 3.14
N ARG A 105 11.25 17.21 3.35
CA ARG A 105 11.74 18.18 2.36
C ARG A 105 13.23 18.05 2.08
N LEU A 106 13.98 17.44 2.99
CA LEU A 106 15.41 17.12 2.77
C LEU A 106 15.63 16.19 1.57
N ILE A 107 14.61 15.45 1.13
CA ILE A 107 14.68 14.61 -0.07
C ILE A 107 14.19 15.40 -1.28
N GLY A 108 15.14 15.90 -2.06
CA GLY A 108 14.88 16.67 -3.27
C GLY A 108 14.42 15.82 -4.45
N TRP A 109 13.13 15.45 -4.46
CA TRP A 109 12.50 14.76 -5.58
C TRP A 109 12.47 15.64 -6.84
N LYS A 110 12.82 15.04 -7.98
CA LYS A 110 12.72 15.65 -9.30
C LYS A 110 11.85 14.78 -10.18
N LYS A 111 10.98 15.39 -10.99
CA LYS A 111 10.20 14.65 -11.98
C LYS A 111 11.08 14.30 -13.17
N GLU A 112 11.04 13.04 -13.59
CA GLU A 112 11.77 12.52 -14.75
C GLU A 112 10.84 11.70 -15.63
N THR A 113 11.06 11.77 -16.94
CA THR A 113 10.28 11.02 -17.92
C THR A 113 11.02 9.75 -18.31
N VAL A 114 10.36 8.61 -18.15
CA VAL A 114 10.89 7.30 -18.52
C VAL A 114 10.09 6.75 -19.69
N THR A 115 10.70 5.88 -20.47
CA THR A 115 10.00 5.29 -21.64
C THR A 115 9.58 3.86 -21.36
N ARG A 116 8.38 3.50 -21.84
CA ARG A 116 7.87 2.13 -21.82
C ARG A 116 7.30 1.78 -23.18
N MET A 117 7.35 0.50 -23.52
CA MET A 117 6.66 -0.01 -24.71
C MET A 117 5.22 -0.37 -24.38
N ASP A 118 4.29 0.02 -25.24
CA ASP A 118 2.88 -0.36 -25.24
C ASP A 118 2.56 -1.00 -26.59
N GLY A 119 2.71 -2.33 -26.67
CA GLY A 119 2.86 -3.04 -27.94
C GLY A 119 4.09 -2.54 -28.69
N ASP A 120 3.90 -2.06 -29.91
CA ASP A 120 4.97 -1.51 -30.76
C ASP A 120 5.19 0.00 -30.58
N ARG A 121 4.45 0.66 -29.66
CA ARG A 121 4.53 2.11 -29.44
C ARG A 121 5.35 2.45 -28.20
N GLU A 122 6.25 3.41 -28.34
CA GLU A 122 6.92 4.01 -27.20
C GLU A 122 6.01 5.05 -26.54
N VAL A 123 5.78 4.90 -25.24
CA VAL A 123 4.98 5.79 -24.41
C VAL A 123 5.84 6.34 -23.28
N MET A 124 5.62 7.61 -22.95
CA MET A 124 6.29 8.27 -21.83
C MET A 124 5.51 8.06 -20.54
N ASP A 125 6.18 7.64 -19.48
CA ASP A 125 5.66 7.57 -18.11
C ASP A 125 6.41 8.60 -17.24
N LEU A 126 5.76 9.10 -16.20
CA LEU A 126 6.35 10.08 -15.29
C LEU A 126 6.74 9.40 -13.98
N VAL A 127 7.98 9.58 -13.56
CA VAL A 127 8.48 9.11 -12.27
C VAL A 127 9.11 10.27 -11.50
N GLU A 128 9.34 10.07 -10.22
CA GLU A 128 10.16 10.97 -9.43
C GLU A 128 11.50 10.29 -9.13
N VAL A 129 12.57 11.07 -9.12
CA VAL A 129 13.93 10.61 -8.88
C VAL A 129 14.58 11.47 -7.80
N ALA A 130 15.35 10.85 -6.93
CA ALA A 130 16.15 11.52 -5.93
C ALA A 130 17.45 10.73 -5.65
N GLN A 131 18.41 11.39 -5.02
CA GLN A 131 19.65 10.76 -4.57
C GLN A 131 19.85 10.95 -3.08
N PHE A 132 19.93 9.84 -2.37
CA PHE A 132 20.15 9.81 -0.92
C PHE A 132 20.61 8.44 -0.47
N ASP A 133 21.18 8.37 0.74
CA ASP A 133 21.66 7.14 1.37
C ASP A 133 20.50 6.36 2.02
N ILE A 134 19.68 5.68 1.21
CA ILE A 134 18.46 5.01 1.68
C ILE A 134 18.73 3.80 2.58
N ASP A 135 19.84 3.09 2.38
CA ASP A 135 20.24 1.93 3.19
C ASP A 135 21.19 2.27 4.35
N ASN A 136 21.56 3.55 4.47
CA ASN A 136 22.40 4.11 5.54
C ASN A 136 23.79 3.47 5.58
N ASP A 137 24.40 3.24 4.42
CA ASP A 137 25.73 2.65 4.25
C ASP A 137 26.85 3.69 4.01
N GLY A 138 26.48 4.97 3.99
CA GLY A 138 27.37 6.09 3.72
C GLY A 138 27.54 6.42 2.24
N LYS A 139 26.86 5.72 1.32
CA LYS A 139 26.90 5.96 -0.12
C LYS A 139 25.55 6.42 -0.64
N MET A 140 25.59 7.30 -1.62
CA MET A 140 24.37 7.76 -2.27
C MET A 140 23.80 6.66 -3.18
N ASN A 141 22.49 6.50 -3.11
CA ASN A 141 21.72 5.63 -3.98
C ASN A 141 20.89 6.50 -4.93
N LEU A 142 20.72 6.05 -6.18
CA LEU A 142 19.71 6.62 -7.07
C LEU A 142 18.38 5.93 -6.79
N VAL A 143 17.37 6.70 -6.40
CA VAL A 143 16.06 6.19 -6.01
C VAL A 143 14.99 6.77 -6.92
N PHE A 144 14.20 5.89 -7.53
CA PHE A 144 13.01 6.25 -8.29
C PHE A 144 11.77 5.96 -7.46
N ARG A 145 10.86 6.93 -7.35
CA ARG A 145 9.49 6.74 -6.88
C ARG A 145 8.56 6.69 -8.08
N ARG A 146 7.82 5.59 -8.19
CA ARG A 146 6.73 5.46 -9.16
C ARG A 146 5.40 5.36 -8.42
N THR A 147 4.50 6.26 -8.74
CA THR A 147 3.12 6.24 -8.26
C THR A 147 2.24 5.60 -9.35
N GLY A 148 1.50 4.55 -9.00
CA GLY A 148 0.60 3.87 -9.92
C GLY A 148 -0.77 3.61 -9.29
N PRO A 149 -1.86 3.69 -10.07
CA PRO A 149 -3.20 3.45 -9.55
C PRO A 149 -3.42 1.95 -9.29
N VAL A 150 -3.92 1.60 -8.11
CA VAL A 150 -4.38 0.26 -7.74
C VAL A 150 -5.77 0.40 -7.14
N SER A 151 -6.78 -0.20 -7.77
CA SER A 151 -8.18 -0.14 -7.31
C SER A 151 -8.69 1.28 -7.01
N GLY A 152 -8.25 2.28 -7.78
CA GLY A 152 -8.65 3.68 -7.61
C GLY A 152 -7.83 4.50 -6.59
N TYR A 153 -6.80 3.91 -6.00
CA TYR A 153 -5.89 4.59 -5.06
C TYR A 153 -4.47 4.66 -5.63
N ASP A 154 -3.75 5.72 -5.31
CA ASP A 154 -2.35 5.89 -5.70
C ASP A 154 -1.44 5.06 -4.81
N ARG A 155 -0.65 4.17 -5.40
CA ARG A 155 0.34 3.35 -4.70
C ARG A 155 1.73 3.77 -5.12
N ASP A 156 2.60 3.95 -4.13
CA ASP A 156 4.01 4.19 -4.40
C ASP A 156 4.82 2.89 -4.42
N THR A 157 5.86 2.88 -5.22
CA THR A 157 6.95 1.89 -5.17
C THR A 157 8.26 2.62 -5.32
N LEU A 158 9.23 2.31 -4.46
CA LEU A 158 10.59 2.84 -4.58
C LEU A 158 11.49 1.79 -5.21
N TYR A 159 12.24 2.20 -6.22
CA TYR A 159 13.24 1.40 -6.93
C TYR A 159 14.62 1.99 -6.64
N ILE A 160 15.55 1.16 -6.19
CA ILE A 160 16.83 1.59 -5.64
C ILE A 160 17.97 1.02 -6.49
N PHE A 161 18.87 1.91 -6.92
CA PHE A 161 20.12 1.58 -7.60
C PHE A 161 21.31 1.97 -6.71
N PRO A 162 21.94 0.99 -6.04
CA PRO A 162 23.08 1.24 -5.17
C PRO A 162 24.29 1.76 -5.91
N SER A 163 24.99 2.73 -5.29
CA SER A 163 26.25 3.29 -5.79
C SER A 163 26.18 3.84 -7.23
N LEU A 164 24.98 4.17 -7.71
CA LEU A 164 24.79 4.79 -9.02
C LEU A 164 24.60 6.29 -8.84
N GLY A 165 25.49 7.07 -9.44
CA GLY A 165 25.37 8.53 -9.50
C GLY A 165 24.30 8.99 -10.50
N PRO A 166 24.04 10.30 -10.60
CA PRO A 166 23.21 10.84 -11.67
C PRO A 166 23.89 10.52 -13.00
N SER A 167 23.18 9.83 -13.87
CA SER A 167 23.60 9.66 -15.27
C SER A 167 22.64 10.43 -16.16
N GLU A 168 23.15 11.11 -17.20
CA GLU A 168 22.33 11.71 -18.27
C GLU A 168 21.65 10.65 -19.16
N LYS A 169 21.81 9.37 -18.83
CA LYS A 169 21.14 8.26 -19.49
C LYS A 169 19.63 8.42 -19.34
N ARG A 170 18.92 8.25 -20.46
CA ARG A 170 17.48 8.09 -20.47
C ARG A 170 17.10 6.70 -19.95
N TRP A 171 16.32 6.65 -18.88
CA TRP A 171 15.85 5.40 -18.28
C TRP A 171 14.60 4.87 -18.96
N THR A 172 14.53 3.56 -19.10
CA THR A 172 13.29 2.86 -19.45
C THR A 172 12.59 2.37 -18.18
N LEU A 173 11.26 2.23 -18.23
CA LEU A 173 10.49 1.67 -17.13
C LEU A 173 10.94 0.24 -16.80
N MET A 174 11.27 -0.55 -17.83
CA MET A 174 11.77 -1.92 -17.64
C MET A 174 13.07 -1.95 -16.83
N GLU A 175 14.01 -1.04 -17.08
CA GLU A 175 15.24 -0.97 -16.29
C GLU A 175 14.96 -0.62 -14.84
N ILE A 176 14.05 0.32 -14.59
CA ILE A 176 13.67 0.76 -13.24
C ILE A 176 13.00 -0.37 -12.47
N THR A 177 12.03 -1.06 -13.08
CA THR A 177 11.29 -2.14 -12.41
C THR A 177 12.16 -3.35 -12.07
N HIS A 178 13.26 -3.53 -12.79
CA HIS A 178 14.27 -4.57 -12.54
C HIS A 178 15.44 -4.08 -11.66
N SER A 179 15.31 -2.92 -11.01
CA SER A 179 16.31 -2.41 -10.05
C SER A 179 16.76 -3.48 -9.04
N PRO A 180 18.03 -3.44 -8.59
CA PRO A 180 18.55 -4.41 -7.63
C PRO A 180 17.93 -4.26 -6.23
N GLY A 181 17.48 -3.06 -5.86
CA GLY A 181 16.75 -2.80 -4.62
C GLY A 181 15.32 -2.34 -4.90
N ARG A 182 14.36 -2.79 -4.09
CA ARG A 182 12.96 -2.34 -4.21
C ARG A 182 12.28 -2.29 -2.85
N ILE A 183 11.51 -1.24 -2.66
CA ILE A 183 10.57 -1.07 -1.58
C ILE A 183 9.18 -1.00 -2.21
N SER A 184 8.48 -2.10 -2.07
CA SER A 184 7.07 -2.22 -2.39
C SER A 184 6.36 -2.55 -1.08
N HIS A 185 5.22 -1.92 -0.82
CA HIS A 185 4.37 -2.35 0.27
C HIS A 185 3.01 -2.76 -0.30
N ASP A 186 2.97 -3.99 -0.78
CA ASP A 186 1.75 -4.78 -0.73
C ASP A 186 1.52 -5.04 0.76
N GLY A 187 0.54 -4.35 1.33
CA GLY A 187 0.22 -4.46 2.75
C GLY A 187 -0.05 -5.89 3.21
N TYR A 188 -0.03 -6.10 4.52
CA TYR A 188 -0.07 -7.43 5.11
C TYR A 188 -1.38 -8.15 4.74
N PHE A 189 -1.28 -9.23 3.99
CA PHE A 189 -2.33 -10.23 3.96
C PHE A 189 -2.25 -10.97 5.29
N LEU A 190 -3.08 -10.57 6.27
CA LEU A 190 -3.51 -11.54 7.25
C LEU A 190 -4.24 -12.62 6.44
N LEU A 191 -3.62 -13.79 6.30
CA LEU A 191 -4.30 -14.98 5.81
C LEU A 191 -5.52 -15.16 6.73
N SER A 192 -6.66 -14.66 6.29
CA SER A 192 -7.93 -14.99 6.88
C SER A 192 -8.05 -16.49 6.67
N GLN A 193 -7.71 -17.26 7.71
CA GLN A 193 -8.04 -18.67 7.75
C GLN A 193 -9.55 -18.70 7.59
N SER A 194 -9.99 -18.99 6.37
CA SER A 194 -11.38 -19.09 6.02
C SER A 194 -11.89 -20.23 6.89
N ARG A 195 -12.52 -19.90 8.02
CA ARG A 195 -13.25 -20.89 8.79
C ARG A 195 -14.36 -21.36 7.87
N ALA A 196 -14.14 -22.52 7.27
CA ALA A 196 -15.12 -23.25 6.48
C ALA A 196 -16.37 -23.42 7.34
N GLY A 197 -17.36 -22.54 7.17
CA GLY A 197 -18.48 -22.53 8.09
C GLY A 197 -19.38 -21.30 8.00
N ASN A 198 -20.09 -21.18 6.88
CA ASN A 198 -21.40 -20.54 6.78
C ASN A 198 -21.55 -19.01 6.86
N LYS A 199 -22.44 -18.56 5.97
CA LYS A 199 -23.19 -17.29 5.87
C LYS A 199 -22.42 -16.07 5.38
N LYS A 200 -22.79 -15.67 4.14
CA LYS A 200 -22.79 -14.30 3.59
C LYS A 200 -21.87 -13.32 4.32
N SER A 201 -20.57 -13.57 4.25
CA SER A 201 -19.57 -12.55 4.53
C SER A 201 -19.59 -11.64 3.31
N SER A 202 -19.96 -10.37 3.49
CA SER A 202 -19.60 -9.34 2.52
C SER A 202 -18.08 -9.31 2.48
N THR A 203 -17.49 -10.01 1.51
CA THR A 203 -16.06 -9.97 1.22
C THR A 203 -15.75 -8.57 0.73
N ILE A 204 -15.47 -7.66 1.67
CA ILE A 204 -14.66 -6.50 1.38
C ILE A 204 -13.32 -7.09 0.93
N PRO A 205 -12.89 -6.90 -0.34
CA PRO A 205 -11.58 -7.39 -0.77
C PRO A 205 -10.53 -6.88 0.21
N SER A 206 -9.49 -7.67 0.49
CA SER A 206 -8.42 -7.26 1.40
C SER A 206 -7.62 -6.12 0.77
N MET A 207 -8.18 -4.91 0.78
CA MET A 207 -7.58 -3.66 0.34
C MET A 207 -6.55 -3.15 1.36
N ALA A 208 -6.23 -3.98 2.36
CA ALA A 208 -5.12 -3.80 3.27
C ALA A 208 -3.77 -3.60 2.54
N SER A 209 -3.73 -3.84 1.23
CA SER A 209 -2.52 -3.93 0.42
C SER A 209 -2.00 -2.63 -0.21
N ILE A 210 -2.66 -1.48 -0.05
CA ILE A 210 -2.25 -0.23 -0.72
C ILE A 210 -1.64 0.72 0.30
N SER A 211 -0.37 1.07 0.11
CA SER A 211 0.35 1.99 0.98
C SER A 211 1.08 3.07 0.21
N ARG A 212 1.18 4.24 0.82
CA ARG A 212 2.04 5.34 0.43
C ARG A 212 3.40 5.18 1.08
N LEU A 213 4.45 5.49 0.35
CA LEU A 213 5.83 5.32 0.79
C LEU A 213 6.51 6.69 0.81
N GLU A 214 6.84 7.16 2.00
CA GLU A 214 7.44 8.48 2.17
C GLU A 214 8.77 8.36 2.94
N PRO A 215 9.90 8.37 2.21
CA PRO A 215 11.21 8.48 2.82
C PRO A 215 11.40 9.84 3.50
N PHE A 216 12.13 9.86 4.61
CA PHE A 216 12.47 11.09 5.35
C PHE A 216 13.81 10.95 6.05
N VAL A 217 14.42 12.09 6.35
CA VAL A 217 15.72 12.17 7.02
C VAL A 217 15.52 12.72 8.43
N LEU A 218 15.92 11.95 9.44
CA LEU A 218 15.94 12.40 10.82
C LEU A 218 17.33 12.12 11.40
N GLU A 219 18.01 13.19 11.82
CA GLU A 219 19.37 13.12 12.40
C GLU A 219 20.39 12.44 11.48
N GLY A 220 20.31 12.76 10.19
CA GLY A 220 21.20 12.21 9.16
C GLY A 220 20.94 10.72 8.84
N THR A 221 19.89 10.11 9.40
CA THR A 221 19.47 8.75 9.07
C THR A 221 18.23 8.79 8.21
N VAL A 222 18.20 8.00 7.14
CA VAL A 222 17.03 7.83 6.28
C VAL A 222 16.13 6.74 6.82
N TYR A 223 14.84 7.07 6.93
CA TYR A 223 13.76 6.16 7.28
C TYR A 223 12.73 6.17 6.16
N VAL A 224 11.85 5.16 6.15
CA VAL A 224 10.69 5.12 5.26
C VAL A 224 9.44 4.97 6.11
N ALA A 225 8.49 5.89 5.93
CA ALA A 225 7.14 5.77 6.44
C ALA A 225 6.29 4.96 5.44
N LEU A 226 5.76 3.83 5.91
CA LEU A 226 4.88 2.94 5.17
C LEU A 226 3.48 3.16 5.72
N ARG A 227 2.69 3.96 5.01
CA ARG A 227 1.35 4.35 5.46
C ARG A 227 0.27 3.63 4.67
N PRO A 228 -0.63 2.86 5.31
CA PRO A 228 -1.79 2.31 4.65
C PRO A 228 -2.78 3.42 4.25
N LEU A 229 -3.37 3.34 3.06
CA LEU A 229 -4.19 4.44 2.51
C LEU A 229 -5.68 4.45 2.95
N TYR A 230 -6.10 3.56 3.84
CA TYR A 230 -7.53 3.36 4.17
C TYR A 230 -7.94 3.88 5.55
N GLU A 231 -7.36 4.98 6.00
CA GLU A 231 -7.87 5.75 7.14
C GLU A 231 -9.33 6.22 6.93
N LEU A 232 -9.81 6.25 5.68
CA LEU A 232 -11.15 6.71 5.32
C LEU A 232 -12.24 5.62 5.35
N ALA A 233 -11.89 4.35 5.54
CA ALA A 233 -12.89 3.29 5.76
C ALA A 233 -13.16 3.18 7.27
N SER A 234 -14.13 3.97 7.75
CA SER A 234 -14.65 3.99 9.12
C SER A 234 -15.33 2.66 9.50
N GLY A 235 -14.53 1.61 9.65
CA GLY A 235 -14.94 0.35 10.25
C GLY A 235 -14.49 0.28 11.70
N THR A 236 -15.42 0.01 12.62
CA THR A 236 -15.18 -0.36 14.02
C THR A 236 -14.76 -1.82 14.18
N ASP A 237 -14.50 -2.54 13.09
CA ASP A 237 -14.16 -3.96 13.12
C ASP A 237 -12.74 -4.17 13.69
N PRO A 238 -12.59 -4.83 14.87
CA PRO A 238 -11.30 -5.16 15.47
C PRO A 238 -10.41 -6.00 14.53
N VAL A 239 -11.01 -6.75 13.60
CA VAL A 239 -10.27 -7.56 12.62
C VAL A 239 -9.54 -6.68 11.61
N THR A 240 -10.09 -5.50 11.29
CA THR A 240 -9.47 -4.50 10.40
C THR A 240 -8.60 -3.48 11.14
N GLU A 241 -8.41 -3.65 12.44
CA GLU A 241 -7.68 -2.68 13.23
C GLU A 241 -6.17 -2.66 12.92
N PHE A 242 -5.60 -3.84 12.65
CA PHE A 242 -4.19 -4.00 12.27
C PHE A 242 -3.87 -3.50 10.86
N SER A 243 -4.89 -3.36 10.01
CA SER A 243 -4.68 -2.80 8.69
C SER A 243 -4.35 -1.29 8.84
N LYS A 244 -4.80 -0.60 9.89
CA LYS A 244 -4.56 0.84 10.10
C LYS A 244 -3.19 1.17 10.74
N VAL A 245 -2.21 0.28 10.60
CA VAL A 245 -0.89 0.45 11.22
C VAL A 245 0.08 1.07 10.24
N LEU A 246 0.55 2.27 10.57
CA LEU A 246 1.68 2.91 9.92
C LEU A 246 2.98 2.33 10.49
N VAL A 247 3.89 1.94 9.60
CA VAL A 247 5.19 1.39 9.99
C VAL A 247 6.30 2.35 9.59
N ILE A 248 7.19 2.68 10.51
CA ILE A 248 8.45 3.35 10.21
C ILE A 248 9.55 2.28 10.17
N THR A 249 10.33 2.22 9.10
CA THR A 249 11.37 1.21 8.92
C THR A 249 12.68 1.81 8.42
N LYS A 250 13.80 1.14 8.69
CA LYS A 250 15.09 1.39 8.01
C LYS A 250 15.28 0.33 6.92
N TYR A 251 15.49 0.77 5.69
CA TYR A 251 15.86 -0.13 4.61
C TYR A 251 17.32 -0.58 4.76
N ARG A 252 17.62 -1.85 4.43
CA ARG A 252 18.96 -2.46 4.53
C ARG A 252 19.40 -3.14 3.23
N GLY A 253 18.80 -2.77 2.10
CA GLY A 253 19.09 -3.37 0.79
C GLY A 253 18.13 -4.50 0.39
N GLY A 254 18.25 -4.91 -0.87
CA GLY A 254 17.47 -5.98 -1.50
C GLY A 254 16.02 -5.59 -1.86
N LYS A 255 15.18 -6.58 -2.17
CA LYS A 255 13.80 -6.36 -2.62
C LYS A 255 12.80 -6.85 -1.58
N TYR A 256 11.94 -5.96 -1.09
CA TYR A 256 10.81 -6.36 -0.23
C TYR A 256 9.49 -5.85 -0.80
N GLY A 257 8.43 -6.62 -0.56
CA GLY A 257 7.15 -6.48 -1.23
C GLY A 257 7.16 -7.11 -2.62
N GLY A 258 5.95 -7.38 -3.13
CA GLY A 258 5.71 -8.02 -4.41
C GLY A 258 6.44 -7.34 -5.56
N GLY A 259 6.69 -8.12 -6.61
CA GLY A 259 7.40 -7.68 -7.81
C GLY A 259 6.56 -7.65 -9.06
N PRO A 260 7.14 -7.12 -10.17
CA PRO A 260 6.51 -7.26 -11.47
C PRO A 260 6.40 -8.74 -11.86
N ASP A 261 7.32 -9.59 -11.38
CA ASP A 261 7.27 -11.03 -11.59
C ASP A 261 6.60 -11.72 -10.39
N PRO A 262 5.59 -12.58 -10.61
CA PRO A 262 4.85 -13.26 -9.54
C PRO A 262 5.71 -14.21 -8.70
N ASP A 263 6.80 -14.71 -9.29
CA ASP A 263 7.73 -15.65 -8.64
C ASP A 263 8.98 -14.95 -8.09
N GLU A 264 9.03 -13.62 -8.11
CA GLU A 264 10.17 -12.89 -7.58
C GLU A 264 10.25 -13.05 -6.06
N LYS A 265 11.33 -13.70 -5.61
CA LYS A 265 11.57 -13.91 -4.18
C LYS A 265 11.93 -12.59 -3.50
N GLU A 266 11.32 -12.34 -2.35
CA GLU A 266 11.80 -11.31 -1.45
C GLU A 266 13.24 -11.62 -1.02
N SER A 267 14.10 -10.62 -1.13
CA SER A 267 15.52 -10.66 -0.77
C SER A 267 15.91 -9.53 0.19
N GLY A 268 14.97 -8.60 0.40
CA GLY A 268 15.19 -7.37 1.14
C GLY A 268 15.30 -7.59 2.63
N LYS A 269 16.11 -6.74 3.26
CA LYS A 269 16.19 -6.63 4.71
C LYS A 269 15.70 -5.25 5.11
N ARG A 270 14.97 -5.20 6.23
CA ARG A 270 14.53 -3.95 6.84
C ARG A 270 14.45 -4.11 8.35
N ASP A 271 14.65 -2.99 9.06
CA ASP A 271 14.51 -2.93 10.50
C ASP A 271 13.26 -2.11 10.84
N ASP A 272 12.17 -2.77 11.22
CA ASP A 272 10.96 -2.08 11.65
C ASP A 272 11.23 -1.36 12.98
N VAL A 273 11.04 -0.04 12.98
CA VAL A 273 11.41 0.90 14.04
C VAL A 273 10.20 1.27 14.90
N CYS A 274 9.10 1.64 14.25
CA CYS A 274 7.89 2.11 14.90
C CYS A 274 6.67 1.46 14.29
N TYR A 275 5.69 1.15 15.14
CA TYR A 275 4.34 0.78 14.72
C TYR A 275 3.39 1.78 15.36
N LEU A 276 2.76 2.61 14.53
CA LEU A 276 1.76 3.59 14.94
C LEU A 276 0.40 3.13 14.46
N LYS A 277 -0.61 3.27 15.31
CA LYS A 277 -1.98 2.90 15.00
C LYS A 277 -2.87 4.12 15.10
N VAL A 278 -3.69 4.33 14.08
CA VAL A 278 -4.75 5.33 14.13
C VAL A 278 -5.88 4.82 15.01
N ARG A 279 -6.14 5.52 16.10
CA ARG A 279 -7.32 5.37 16.92
C ARG A 279 -8.38 6.32 16.38
N THR A 280 -9.54 5.77 16.04
CA THR A 280 -10.72 6.54 15.64
C THR A 280 -11.76 6.38 16.74
N GLU A 281 -12.11 7.44 17.44
CA GLU A 281 -13.34 7.42 18.23
C GLU A 281 -14.55 7.38 17.29
N PRO A 282 -15.65 6.70 17.67
CA PRO A 282 -16.88 6.79 16.89
C PRO A 282 -17.27 8.26 16.77
N PHE A 283 -17.47 8.75 15.55
CA PHE A 283 -18.04 10.08 15.34
C PHE A 283 -19.44 10.11 15.97
N SER A 284 -19.55 10.61 17.20
CA SER A 284 -20.83 10.93 17.81
C SER A 284 -21.26 12.24 17.17
N GLY A 285 -21.97 12.15 16.04
CA GLY A 285 -22.55 13.31 15.39
C GLY A 285 -23.22 14.18 16.44
N GLY A 286 -22.68 15.38 16.64
CA GLY A 286 -23.21 16.34 17.60
C GLY A 286 -24.70 16.54 17.32
N GLN A 287 -25.50 16.42 18.38
CA GLN A 287 -26.91 16.80 18.38
C GLN A 287 -27.08 18.28 18.05
#